data_AF-A0A2J0MEX3-F1
#
_entry.id   AF-A0A2J0MEX3-F1
#
_cell.length_a   1.000
_cell.length_b   1.000
_cell.length_c   1.000
_cell.angle_alpha   90.00
_cell.angle_beta   90.00
_cell.angle_gamma   90.00
#
_symmetry.space_group_name_H-M   'P 1'
#
loop_
_entity.id
_entity.type
_entity.pdbx_description
1 polymer ?
#
loop_
_entity_poly.entity_id
_entity_poly.type
_entity_poly.pdbx_seq_one_letter_code
_entity_poly.pdbx_strand_id
1 'polypeptide(L)'
;EQETLVRKGIEAKNWRRGDLVVFISDGTHLPENIALRVEEGQWRELIVGKVKVKVRVKDENPDIYITPELLDFADGHVALPTVSRHDPIRKEIDLWTSIQRGFKIKGWRAIWKIVEGIRDNLSFEEIFESIRREYPNATIPELEKPAVEVVWRELQSHLGG
;
A
#
# COMPACT_ATOMS: atom_id res chain seq x y z
N GLU A 1 7.54 -37.05 -19.66
CA GLU A 1 6.24 -36.36 -19.45
C GLU A 1 5.04 -37.25 -19.76
N GLN A 2 4.98 -37.92 -20.92
CA GLN A 2 3.88 -38.81 -21.29
C GLN A 2 3.66 -39.98 -20.30
N GLU A 3 4.74 -40.63 -19.83
CA GLU A 3 4.66 -41.67 -18.78
C GLU A 3 4.10 -41.14 -17.45
N THR A 4 4.41 -39.90 -17.10
CA THR A 4 3.93 -39.24 -15.88
C THR A 4 2.42 -38.97 -15.94
N LEU A 5 1.90 -38.63 -17.12
CA LEU A 5 0.47 -38.43 -17.38
C LEU A 5 -0.30 -39.75 -17.35
N VAL A 6 0.25 -40.81 -17.95
CA VAL A 6 -0.34 -42.15 -17.93
C VAL A 6 -0.44 -42.68 -16.49
N ARG A 7 0.58 -42.47 -15.66
CA ARG A 7 0.52 -42.80 -14.21
C ARG A 7 -0.57 -42.04 -13.45
N LYS A 8 -1.01 -40.89 -13.95
CA LYS A 8 -2.12 -40.09 -13.41
C LYS A 8 -3.46 -40.39 -14.10
N GLY A 9 -3.56 -41.44 -14.90
CA GLY A 9 -4.77 -41.86 -15.60
C GLY A 9 -5.15 -41.02 -16.81
N ILE A 10 -4.23 -40.18 -17.31
CA ILE A 10 -4.48 -39.29 -18.44
C ILE A 10 -3.87 -39.92 -19.69
N GLU A 11 -4.72 -40.44 -20.58
CA GLU A 11 -4.29 -41.05 -21.85
C GLU A 11 -3.93 -39.97 -22.90
N ALA A 12 -2.68 -39.53 -22.91
CA ALA A 12 -2.15 -38.62 -23.93
C ALA A 12 -1.68 -39.39 -25.19
N LYS A 13 -2.58 -40.09 -25.89
CA LYS A 13 -2.21 -41.02 -26.97
C LYS A 13 -1.70 -40.35 -28.27
N ASN A 14 -2.26 -39.20 -28.68
CA ASN A 14 -1.99 -38.59 -30.00
C ASN A 14 -1.67 -37.08 -29.95
N TRP A 15 -1.14 -36.58 -28.85
CA TRP A 15 -0.96 -35.14 -28.68
C TRP A 15 0.16 -34.62 -29.60
N ARG A 16 -0.12 -33.52 -30.30
CA ARG A 16 0.84 -32.76 -31.10
C ARG A 16 1.33 -31.55 -30.32
N ARG A 17 2.47 -31.01 -30.75
CA ARG A 17 2.98 -29.74 -30.21
C ARG A 17 1.95 -28.64 -30.48
N GLY A 18 1.38 -28.07 -29.41
CA GLY A 18 0.32 -27.07 -29.48
C GLY A 18 -1.03 -27.52 -28.92
N ASP A 19 -1.22 -28.82 -28.67
CA ASP A 19 -2.42 -29.32 -28.00
C ASP A 19 -2.42 -28.90 -26.53
N LEU A 20 -3.55 -28.35 -26.07
CA LEU A 20 -3.72 -27.86 -24.70
C LEU A 20 -4.50 -28.89 -23.88
N VAL A 21 -4.01 -29.16 -22.66
CA VAL A 21 -4.81 -29.81 -21.62
C VAL A 21 -5.09 -28.81 -20.51
N VAL A 22 -6.34 -28.81 -20.04
CA VAL A 22 -6.76 -28.01 -18.90
C VAL A 22 -7.07 -28.97 -17.76
N PHE A 23 -6.31 -28.84 -16.67
CA PHE A 23 -6.60 -29.52 -15.43
C PHE A 23 -7.56 -28.65 -14.62
N ILE A 24 -8.77 -29.15 -14.40
CA ILE A 24 -9.74 -28.51 -13.52
C ILE A 24 -9.70 -29.29 -12.21
N SER A 25 -9.17 -28.67 -11.17
CA SER A 25 -9.33 -29.17 -9.80
C SER A 25 -10.71 -28.75 -9.32
N ASP A 26 -11.45 -29.68 -8.73
CA ASP A 26 -12.74 -29.50 -8.05
C ASP A 26 -12.63 -28.76 -6.71
N GLY A 27 -11.49 -28.09 -6.49
CA GLY A 27 -11.16 -27.39 -5.26
C GLY A 27 -10.37 -28.29 -4.33
N THR A 28 -9.05 -28.12 -4.31
CA THR A 28 -8.29 -28.47 -3.11
C THR A 28 -8.90 -27.66 -1.96
N HIS A 29 -9.41 -28.34 -0.94
CA HIS A 29 -9.63 -27.72 0.37
C HIS A 29 -8.26 -27.31 0.90
N LEU A 30 -7.80 -26.14 0.46
CA LEU A 30 -6.67 -25.49 1.09
C LEU A 30 -7.11 -25.28 2.55
N PRO A 31 -6.27 -25.61 3.54
CA PRO A 31 -6.51 -25.11 4.88
C PRO A 31 -6.75 -23.60 4.76
N GLU A 32 -7.68 -23.07 5.56
CA GLU A 32 -7.95 -21.63 5.57
C GLU A 32 -6.62 -20.91 5.46
N ASN A 33 -6.55 -19.96 4.52
CA ASN A 33 -5.33 -19.22 4.28
C ASN A 33 -5.07 -18.43 5.56
N ILE A 34 -4.34 -19.01 6.51
CA ILE A 34 -3.87 -18.34 7.71
C ILE A 34 -2.77 -17.43 7.18
N ALA A 35 -3.20 -16.33 6.56
CA ALA A 35 -2.36 -15.19 6.34
C ALA A 35 -1.95 -14.75 7.74
N LEU A 36 -0.80 -15.26 8.21
CA LEU A 36 -0.15 -14.79 9.42
C LEU A 36 -0.16 -13.26 9.30
N ARG A 37 -0.85 -12.59 10.22
CA ARG A 37 -0.90 -11.13 10.28
C ARG A 37 0.43 -10.61 10.83
N VAL A 38 1.53 -10.93 10.13
CA VAL A 38 2.91 -10.64 10.55
C VAL A 38 3.12 -9.13 10.79
N GLU A 39 2.24 -8.29 10.24
CA GLU A 39 2.31 -6.82 10.27
C GLU A 39 1.13 -6.17 11.04
N GLU A 40 0.39 -6.93 11.86
CA GLU A 40 -0.76 -6.39 12.61
C GLU A 40 -0.34 -5.25 13.55
N GLY A 41 -1.06 -4.12 13.49
CA GLY A 41 -0.74 -2.92 14.26
C GLY A 41 0.42 -2.07 13.73
N GLN A 42 1.26 -2.61 12.84
CA GLN A 42 2.39 -1.86 12.24
C GLN A 42 1.97 -0.99 11.06
N TRP A 43 0.83 -1.30 10.44
CA TRP A 43 0.32 -0.57 9.28
C TRP A 43 -1.16 -0.24 9.44
N ARG A 44 -1.51 1.01 9.12
CA ARG A 44 -2.88 1.42 8.81
C ARG A 44 -3.14 1.14 7.33
N GLU A 45 -4.35 0.71 7.01
CA GLU A 45 -4.72 0.29 5.67
C GLU A 45 -6.11 0.84 5.30
N LEU A 46 -6.24 1.37 4.08
CA LEU A 46 -7.52 1.71 3.49
C LEU A 46 -7.47 1.55 1.97
N ILE A 47 -8.62 1.63 1.31
CA ILE A 47 -8.73 1.62 -0.15
C ILE A 47 -9.17 3.01 -0.61
N VAL A 48 -8.42 3.60 -1.53
CA VAL A 48 -8.79 4.83 -2.28
C VAL A 48 -9.14 4.43 -3.70
N GLY A 49 -10.42 4.54 -4.08
CA GLY A 49 -10.90 4.03 -5.37
C GLY A 49 -10.63 2.53 -5.53
N LYS A 50 -9.64 2.18 -6.37
CA LYS A 50 -9.16 0.80 -6.59
C LYS A 50 -7.76 0.53 -6.03
N VAL A 51 -7.13 1.54 -5.44
CA VAL A 51 -5.76 1.47 -4.92
C VAL A 51 -5.80 1.18 -3.43
N LYS A 52 -5.15 0.10 -3.02
CA LYS A 52 -4.93 -0.21 -1.61
C LYS A 52 -3.73 0.60 -1.13
N VAL A 53 -3.93 1.38 -0.07
CA VAL A 53 -2.92 2.23 0.55
C VAL A 53 -2.61 1.72 1.94
N LYS A 54 -1.33 1.62 2.27
CA LYS A 54 -0.85 1.29 3.60
C LYS A 54 0.08 2.37 4.12
N VAL A 55 -0.12 2.82 5.35
CA VAL A 55 0.76 3.76 6.05
C VAL A 55 1.32 3.10 7.30
N ARG A 56 2.64 3.10 7.45
CA ARG A 56 3.33 2.49 8.58
C ARG A 56 3.11 3.35 9.81
N VAL A 57 2.63 2.73 10.87
CA VAL A 57 2.51 3.34 12.19
C VAL A 57 3.92 3.43 12.78
N LYS A 58 4.34 4.65 13.13
CA LYS A 58 5.57 4.91 13.87
C LYS A 58 5.22 5.42 15.27
N ASP A 59 6.16 5.22 16.18
CA ASP A 59 6.09 5.83 17.51
C ASP A 59 6.32 7.34 17.38
N GLU A 60 5.23 8.09 17.25
CA GLU A 60 5.20 9.55 17.22
C GLU A 60 4.40 10.03 18.43
N ASN A 61 4.96 11.01 19.16
CA ASN A 61 4.28 11.63 20.28
C ASN A 61 2.96 12.29 19.78
N PRO A 62 1.79 11.88 20.28
CA PRO A 62 0.50 12.43 19.84
C PRO A 62 0.36 13.94 20.12
N ASP A 63 1.14 14.47 21.06
CA ASP A 63 1.09 15.89 21.45
C ASP A 63 2.04 16.76 20.61
N ILE A 64 2.84 16.16 19.72
CA ILE A 64 3.79 16.88 18.87
C ILE A 64 3.40 16.71 17.41
N TYR A 65 3.04 17.82 16.79
CA TYR A 65 2.83 17.86 15.35
C TYR A 65 4.16 17.72 14.61
N ILE A 66 4.18 16.84 13.60
CA ILE A 66 5.30 16.66 12.68
C ILE A 66 4.78 17.00 11.29
N THR A 67 5.40 17.98 10.65
CA THR A 67 5.08 18.38 9.27
C THR A 67 5.15 17.16 8.35
N PRO A 68 4.08 16.86 7.58
CA PRO A 68 4.09 15.73 6.66
C PRO A 68 5.06 15.99 5.52
N GLU A 69 5.87 14.99 5.20
CA GLU A 69 6.78 15.00 4.07
C GLU A 69 6.78 13.63 3.39
N LEU A 70 6.76 13.62 2.07
CA LEU A 70 7.07 12.45 1.26
C LEU A 70 8.55 12.51 0.90
N LEU A 71 9.28 11.44 1.21
CA LEU A 71 10.69 11.30 0.95
C LEU A 71 10.88 10.17 -0.06
N ASP A 72 11.60 10.48 -1.15
CA ASP A 72 12.01 9.48 -2.12
C ASP A 72 12.97 8.46 -1.50
N PHE A 73 13.01 7.26 -2.10
CA PHE A 73 14.17 6.38 -1.93
C PHE A 73 15.37 7.00 -2.65
N ALA A 74 16.59 6.70 -2.20
CA ALA A 74 17.80 7.11 -2.89
C ALA A 74 17.62 6.88 -4.42
N ASP A 75 17.75 7.96 -5.21
CA ASP A 75 17.59 8.05 -6.67
C ASP A 75 16.27 8.64 -7.23
N GLY A 76 15.34 9.15 -6.41
CA GLY A 76 14.19 9.93 -6.90
C GLY A 76 13.15 9.12 -7.67
N HIS A 77 13.20 7.79 -7.54
CA HIS A 77 12.25 6.86 -8.16
C HIS A 77 11.37 6.20 -7.09
N VAL A 78 10.10 6.62 -7.07
CA VAL A 78 9.00 6.12 -6.22
C VAL A 78 8.57 4.68 -6.57
N ALA A 79 8.95 4.19 -7.74
CA ALA A 79 8.58 2.86 -8.23
C ALA A 79 9.50 1.78 -7.63
N LEU A 80 8.90 0.82 -6.93
CA LEU A 80 9.65 -0.28 -6.35
C LEU A 80 10.10 -1.26 -7.46
N PRO A 81 11.40 -1.59 -7.54
CA PRO A 81 11.91 -2.50 -8.57
C PRO A 81 11.44 -3.95 -8.37
N THR A 82 10.90 -4.28 -7.19
CA THR A 82 10.41 -5.60 -6.85
C THR A 82 9.31 -5.55 -5.79
N VAL A 83 8.46 -6.56 -5.78
CA VAL A 83 7.45 -6.83 -4.74
C VAL A 83 7.93 -7.81 -3.68
N SER A 84 9.21 -8.23 -3.73
CA SER A 84 9.78 -9.18 -2.78
C SER A 84 9.76 -8.65 -1.35
N ARG A 85 9.26 -9.47 -0.42
CA ARG A 85 9.23 -9.13 1.01
C ARG A 85 10.63 -9.07 1.65
N HIS A 86 11.60 -9.75 1.05
CA HIS A 86 12.97 -9.82 1.55
C HIS A 86 13.83 -8.67 1.04
N ASP A 87 13.31 -7.82 0.14
CA ASP A 87 14.06 -6.68 -0.37
C ASP A 87 14.34 -5.69 0.78
N PRO A 88 15.62 -5.29 0.99
CA PRO A 88 15.99 -4.29 2.00
C PRO A 88 15.21 -2.98 1.87
N ILE A 89 14.89 -2.54 0.65
CA ILE A 89 14.16 -1.28 0.40
C ILE A 89 12.80 -1.28 1.12
N ARG A 90 12.17 -2.46 1.26
CA ARG A 90 10.87 -2.62 1.92
C ARG A 90 10.91 -2.20 3.39
N LYS A 91 12.07 -2.28 4.05
CA LYS A 91 12.23 -1.83 5.43
C LYS A 91 12.17 -0.32 5.57
N GLU A 92 12.46 0.42 4.49
CA GLU A 92 12.49 1.88 4.44
C GLU A 92 11.16 2.51 4.04
N ILE A 93 10.23 1.71 3.48
CA ILE A 93 8.92 2.17 3.03
C ILE A 93 8.01 2.45 4.22
N ASP A 94 7.44 3.64 4.29
CA ASP A 94 6.45 4.02 5.29
C ASP A 94 5.06 4.26 4.69
N LEU A 95 4.97 4.49 3.39
CA LEU A 95 3.72 4.56 2.64
C LEU A 95 3.84 3.62 1.44
N TRP A 96 2.91 2.69 1.29
CA TRP A 96 2.90 1.70 0.21
C TRP A 96 1.55 1.70 -0.50
N THR A 97 1.57 1.48 -1.81
CA THR A 97 0.36 1.36 -2.63
C THR A 97 0.37 0.06 -3.44
N SER A 98 -0.81 -0.47 -3.77
CA SER A 98 -0.94 -1.65 -4.63
C SER A 98 -0.48 -1.44 -6.08
N ILE A 99 -0.19 -0.20 -6.48
CA ILE A 99 0.36 0.15 -7.81
C ILE A 99 1.90 0.22 -7.80
N GLN A 100 2.54 -0.50 -6.86
CA GLN A 100 4.00 -0.62 -6.71
C GLN A 100 4.73 0.71 -6.44
N ARG A 101 4.03 1.71 -5.91
CA ARG A 101 4.64 2.94 -5.40
C ARG A 101 4.86 2.83 -3.90
N GLY A 102 6.05 3.22 -3.45
CA GLY A 102 6.40 3.36 -2.05
C GLY A 102 7.01 4.72 -1.76
N PHE A 103 6.90 5.19 -0.51
CA PHE A 103 7.58 6.38 -0.04
C PHE A 103 8.09 6.15 1.37
N LYS A 104 9.19 6.80 1.72
CA LYS A 104 9.51 7.09 3.11
C LYS A 104 8.74 8.34 3.52
N ILE A 105 8.30 8.45 4.78
CA ILE A 105 7.49 9.61 5.21
C ILE A 105 7.90 10.14 6.58
N LYS A 106 7.57 11.41 6.82
CA LYS A 106 7.47 12.02 8.15
C LYS A 106 6.01 12.36 8.47
N GLY A 107 5.66 12.40 9.76
CA GLY A 107 4.34 12.81 10.22
C GLY A 107 3.24 11.85 9.77
N TRP A 108 3.36 10.57 10.11
CA TRP A 108 2.48 9.53 9.55
C TRP A 108 0.99 9.78 9.86
N ARG A 109 0.68 10.40 11.01
CA ARG A 109 -0.71 10.75 11.38
C ARG A 109 -1.30 11.79 10.44
N ALA A 110 -0.53 12.85 10.13
CA ALA A 110 -0.93 13.86 9.15
C ALA A 110 -1.09 13.24 7.75
N ILE A 111 -0.13 12.42 7.32
CA ILE A 111 -0.24 11.65 6.05
C ILE A 111 -1.51 10.80 6.04
N TRP A 112 -1.80 10.09 7.13
CA TRP A 112 -2.99 9.25 7.25
C TRP A 112 -4.28 10.07 7.06
N LYS A 113 -4.37 11.26 7.67
CA LYS A 113 -5.51 12.17 7.47
C LYS A 113 -5.64 12.69 6.05
N ILE A 114 -4.52 12.95 5.36
CA ILE A 114 -4.53 13.31 3.94
C ILE A 114 -5.11 12.16 3.11
N VAL A 115 -4.67 10.92 3.35
CA VAL A 115 -5.16 9.74 2.62
C VAL A 115 -6.65 9.48 2.91
N GLU A 116 -7.09 9.60 4.18
CA GLU A 116 -8.52 9.52 4.56
C GLU A 116 -9.35 10.57 3.81
N GLY A 117 -8.85 11.81 3.75
CA GLY A 117 -9.53 12.88 3.04
C GLY A 117 -9.63 12.69 1.53
N ILE A 118 -8.58 12.17 0.88
CA ILE A 118 -8.62 11.82 -0.55
C ILE A 118 -9.65 10.71 -0.79
N ARG A 119 -9.70 9.68 0.06
CA ARG A 119 -10.72 8.61 -0.02
C ARG A 119 -12.13 9.17 0.05
N ASP A 120 -12.35 10.10 0.98
CA ASP A 120 -13.67 10.67 1.26
C ASP A 120 -14.00 11.86 0.35
N ASN A 121 -13.12 12.17 -0.63
CA ASN A 121 -13.25 13.27 -1.58
C ASN A 121 -13.49 14.63 -0.90
N LEU A 122 -12.77 14.87 0.20
CA LEU A 122 -12.80 16.13 0.94
C LEU A 122 -11.99 17.22 0.24
N SER A 123 -12.37 18.47 0.46
CA SER A 123 -11.56 19.64 0.09
C SER A 123 -10.26 19.70 0.91
N PHE A 124 -9.27 20.42 0.40
CA PHE A 124 -7.99 20.61 1.11
C PHE A 124 -8.19 21.25 2.49
N GLU A 125 -9.12 22.20 2.58
CA GLU A 125 -9.47 22.89 3.82
C GLU A 125 -10.02 21.92 4.86
N GLU A 126 -10.92 21.02 4.46
CA GLU A 126 -11.47 19.98 5.34
C GLU A 126 -10.41 18.98 5.79
N ILE A 127 -9.46 18.63 4.91
CA ILE A 127 -8.31 17.78 5.24
C ILE A 127 -7.43 18.46 6.28
N PHE A 128 -7.10 19.73 6.09
CA PHE A 128 -6.24 20.47 7.02
C PHE A 128 -6.90 20.62 8.39
N GLU A 129 -8.21 20.87 8.45
CA GLU A 129 -8.96 20.90 9.71
C GLU A 129 -9.05 19.50 10.36
N SER A 130 -9.14 18.43 9.58
CA SER A 130 -9.07 17.05 10.09
C SER A 130 -7.71 16.76 10.73
N ILE A 131 -6.60 17.24 10.13
CA ILE A 131 -5.25 17.16 10.71
C ILE A 131 -5.20 17.94 12.03
N ARG A 132 -5.72 19.16 12.10
CA ARG A 132 -5.78 19.93 13.36
C ARG A 132 -6.50 19.20 14.48
N ARG A 133 -7.61 18.54 14.16
CA ARG A 133 -8.39 17.76 15.14
C ARG A 133 -7.66 16.50 15.63
N GLU A 134 -6.78 15.93 14.82
CA GLU A 134 -5.95 14.78 15.20
C GLU A 134 -4.91 15.14 16.28
N TYR A 135 -4.52 16.42 16.37
CA TYR A 135 -3.54 16.91 17.34
C TYR A 135 -4.16 17.94 18.30
N PRO A 136 -5.03 17.51 19.25
CA PRO A 136 -5.76 18.43 20.13
C PRO A 136 -4.85 19.27 21.05
N ASN A 137 -3.65 18.78 21.34
CA ASN A 137 -2.69 19.41 22.23
C ASN A 137 -1.57 20.18 21.50
N ALA A 138 -1.51 20.09 20.16
CA ALA A 138 -0.52 20.79 19.35
C ALA A 138 -1.18 21.92 18.54
N THR A 139 -0.63 23.14 18.65
CA THR A 139 -1.04 24.24 17.77
C THR A 139 -0.38 24.06 16.40
N ILE A 140 -1.16 23.70 15.39
CA ILE A 140 -0.68 23.62 14.00
C ILE A 140 -0.85 24.98 13.32
N PRO A 141 0.22 25.74 13.08
CA PRO A 141 0.11 27.08 12.51
C PRO A 141 -0.30 27.04 11.04
N GLU A 142 -0.90 28.13 10.55
CA GLU A 142 -1.27 28.29 9.13
C GLU A 142 -0.08 28.18 8.18
N LEU A 143 1.14 28.48 8.65
CA LEU A 143 2.37 28.36 7.85
C LEU A 143 2.68 26.93 7.40
N GLU A 144 2.06 25.92 8.03
CA GLU A 144 2.20 24.51 7.67
C GLU A 144 1.33 24.11 6.47
N LYS A 145 0.29 24.91 6.15
CA LYS A 145 -0.63 24.61 5.04
C LYS A 145 0.08 24.31 3.72
N PRO A 146 1.07 25.11 3.27
CA PRO A 146 1.75 24.83 2.01
C PRO A 146 2.42 23.46 1.98
N ALA A 147 3.02 23.01 3.09
CA ALA A 147 3.65 21.69 3.16
C ALA A 147 2.60 20.56 3.06
N VAL A 148 1.47 20.70 3.76
CA VAL A 148 0.35 19.75 3.66
C VAL A 148 -0.23 19.74 2.24
N GLU A 149 -0.34 20.90 1.60
CA GLU A 149 -0.89 21.04 0.24
C GLU A 149 -0.02 20.33 -0.80
N VAL A 150 1.31 20.48 -0.70
CA VAL A 150 2.27 19.77 -1.57
C VAL A 150 2.04 18.27 -1.50
N VAL A 151 2.00 17.72 -0.28
CA VAL A 151 1.79 16.29 -0.07
C VAL A 151 0.42 15.84 -0.56
N TRP A 152 -0.63 16.62 -0.28
CA TRP A 152 -1.99 16.32 -0.74
C TRP A 152 -2.07 16.24 -2.26
N ARG A 153 -1.52 17.22 -2.99
CA ARG A 153 -1.49 17.22 -4.45
C ARG A 153 -0.71 16.04 -5.01
N GLU A 154 0.43 15.72 -4.43
CA GLU A 154 1.26 14.60 -4.85
C GLU A 154 0.52 13.26 -4.68
N LEU A 155 -0.05 13.01 -3.50
CA LEU A 155 -0.83 11.80 -3.24
C LEU A 155 -2.10 11.74 -4.09
N GLN A 156 -2.80 12.86 -4.28
CA GLN A 156 -3.98 12.92 -5.13
C GLN A 156 -3.64 12.58 -6.58
N SER A 157 -2.48 13.00 -7.10
CA SER A 157 -2.02 12.64 -8.45
C SER A 157 -1.76 11.14 -8.63
N HIS A 158 -1.51 10.41 -7.54
CA HIS A 158 -1.20 8.97 -7.55
C HIS A 158 -2.39 8.09 -7.19
N LEU A 159 -3.33 8.61 -6.39
CA LEU A 159 -4.46 7.87 -5.84
C LEU A 159 -5.80 8.25 -6.46
N GLY A 160 -5.93 9.48 -6.98
CA GLY A 160 -7.13 10.02 -7.59
C GLY A 160 -7.27 9.57 -9.04
N GLY A 161 -7.90 8.42 -9.25
CA GLY A 161 -8.29 7.89 -10.56
C GLY A 161 -9.62 7.17 -10.51
#